data_AF-A0A1H2E790-F1
#
_entry.id   AF-A0A1H2E790-F1
#
_cell.length_a   1.000
_cell.length_b   1.000
_cell.length_c   1.000
_cell.angle_alpha   90.00
_cell.angle_beta   90.00
_cell.angle_gamma   90.00
#
_symmetry.space_group_name_H-M   'P 1'
#
loop_
_entity.id
_entity.type
_entity.pdbx_description
1 polymer ?
#
loop_
_entity_poly.entity_id
_entity_poly.type
_entity_poly.pdbx_seq_one_letter_code
_entity_poly.pdbx_strand_id
1 'polypeptide(L)'
;MSEIPLHMPEGITEQHALGQVQLDQPHDWQLVSDQVMGGRSQGRLELQERNGQPCVCLGGVISLDNNGGFVQIKTLLPSGVNAGRYRGIYIQMLGSGHAVDLRLKTTALQHPWQSFRMAIQPREQWQTWWLPFSDFQPHRTDARFDPAQLRSLGVVAIGEEMRVDVCVAAWGLYR
;
A
#
# COMPACT_ATOMS: atom_id res chain seq x y z
N MET A 1 3.61 18.92 -6.70
CA MET A 1 2.93 17.61 -6.57
C MET A 1 3.44 16.78 -7.74
N SER A 2 4.24 15.74 -7.48
CA SER A 2 4.70 14.86 -8.56
C SER A 2 3.52 14.04 -9.06
N GLU A 3 3.26 14.06 -10.37
CA GLU A 3 2.30 13.15 -11.00
C GLU A 3 2.85 11.73 -10.84
N ILE A 4 2.14 10.88 -10.11
CA ILE A 4 2.55 9.49 -9.93
C ILE A 4 2.15 8.74 -11.20
N PRO A 5 3.11 8.11 -11.91
CA PRO A 5 2.84 7.55 -13.21
C PRO A 5 1.92 6.33 -13.10
N LEU A 6 0.74 6.46 -13.70
CA LEU A 6 -0.19 5.36 -13.99
C LEU A 6 0.25 4.53 -15.20
N HIS A 7 1.12 5.09 -16.03
CA HIS A 7 1.71 4.41 -17.18
C HIS A 7 3.03 3.77 -16.76
N MET A 8 3.31 2.58 -17.30
CA MET A 8 4.58 1.89 -17.11
C MET A 8 5.73 2.84 -17.50
N PRO A 9 6.63 3.20 -16.57
CA PRO A 9 7.78 4.04 -16.88
C PRO A 9 8.56 3.52 -18.08
N GLU A 10 9.06 4.43 -18.92
CA GLU A 10 9.97 4.05 -20.00
C GLU A 10 11.21 3.34 -19.44
N GLY A 11 11.66 2.33 -20.19
CA GLY A 11 12.85 1.56 -19.83
C GLY A 11 12.65 0.53 -18.72
N ILE A 12 11.41 0.15 -18.39
CA ILE A 12 11.19 -1.08 -17.61
C ILE A 12 11.47 -2.28 -18.51
N THR A 13 12.39 -3.10 -18.06
CA THR A 13 12.89 -4.31 -18.74
C THR A 13 12.36 -5.59 -18.09
N GLU A 14 11.99 -5.53 -16.81
CA GLU A 14 11.56 -6.71 -16.05
C GLU A 14 10.56 -6.37 -14.94
N GLN A 15 9.63 -7.30 -14.70
CA GLN A 15 8.71 -7.29 -13.56
C GLN A 15 8.91 -8.57 -12.74
N HIS A 16 8.87 -8.43 -11.42
CA HIS A 16 8.91 -9.54 -10.48
C HIS A 16 7.68 -9.50 -9.59
N ALA A 17 6.71 -10.37 -9.88
CA ALA A 17 5.48 -10.46 -9.11
C ALA A 17 5.78 -10.93 -7.68
N LEU A 18 5.28 -10.18 -6.70
CA LEU A 18 5.35 -10.57 -5.28
C LEU A 18 4.04 -11.21 -4.82
N GLY A 19 2.92 -10.84 -5.43
CA GLY A 19 1.65 -11.50 -5.19
C GLY A 19 0.57 -11.05 -6.16
N GLN A 20 -0.39 -11.95 -6.34
CA GLN A 20 -1.63 -11.72 -7.08
C GLN A 20 -2.75 -12.41 -6.32
N VAL A 21 -3.84 -11.69 -6.10
CA VAL A 21 -4.99 -12.22 -5.38
C VAL A 21 -5.70 -13.26 -6.26
N GLN A 22 -6.09 -14.37 -5.65
CA GLN A 22 -6.87 -15.46 -6.25
C GLN A 22 -7.97 -15.84 -5.25
N LEU A 23 -9.19 -16.12 -5.73
CA LEU A 23 -10.36 -16.33 -4.86
C LEU A 23 -10.30 -17.65 -4.06
N ASP A 24 -9.54 -18.62 -4.57
CA ASP A 24 -9.41 -19.98 -4.04
C ASP A 24 -8.10 -20.20 -3.28
N GLN A 25 -7.30 -19.15 -3.08
CA GLN A 25 -6.01 -19.21 -2.39
C GLN A 25 -5.94 -18.22 -1.24
N PRO A 26 -5.21 -18.55 -0.16
CA PRO A 26 -4.97 -17.61 0.92
C PRO A 26 -4.16 -16.40 0.42
N HIS A 27 -4.38 -15.25 1.07
CA HIS A 27 -3.62 -14.03 0.84
C HIS A 27 -2.87 -13.59 2.10
N ASP A 28 -1.75 -12.90 1.93
CA ASP A 28 -0.90 -12.45 3.05
C ASP A 28 -1.23 -11.03 3.55
N TRP A 29 -2.26 -10.40 3.01
CA TRP A 29 -2.70 -9.07 3.46
C TRP A 29 -3.32 -9.12 4.86
N GLN A 30 -2.92 -8.18 5.70
CA GLN A 30 -3.35 -8.05 7.10
C GLN A 30 -3.97 -6.68 7.33
N LEU A 31 -5.12 -6.65 8.01
CA LEU A 31 -5.78 -5.43 8.47
C LEU A 31 -5.11 -4.88 9.74
N VAL A 32 -4.95 -3.56 9.79
CA VAL A 32 -4.51 -2.80 10.98
C VAL A 32 -5.37 -1.54 11.09
N SER A 33 -5.76 -1.17 12.30
CA SER A 33 -6.48 0.09 12.59
C SER A 33 -5.89 0.78 13.81
N ASP A 34 -6.34 2.01 14.05
CA ASP A 34 -6.00 2.83 15.22
C ASP A 34 -6.61 2.34 16.55
N GLN A 35 -7.44 1.30 16.54
CA GLN A 35 -8.18 0.82 17.71
C GLN A 35 -7.28 0.42 18.89
N VAL A 36 -6.09 -0.11 18.61
CA VAL A 36 -5.10 -0.46 19.66
C VAL A 36 -4.64 0.78 20.43
N MET A 37 -4.69 1.95 19.81
CA MET A 37 -4.33 3.24 20.42
C MET A 37 -5.56 4.00 20.94
N GLY A 38 -6.73 3.36 21.01
CA GLY A 38 -7.99 3.99 21.45
C GLY A 38 -8.74 4.76 20.37
N GLY A 39 -8.29 4.68 19.11
CA GLY A 39 -9.00 5.25 17.97
C GLY A 39 -10.32 4.55 17.69
N ARG A 40 -11.18 5.22 16.93
CA ARG A 40 -12.55 4.74 16.61
C ARG A 40 -12.73 4.34 15.15
N SER A 41 -11.66 4.29 14.37
CA SER A 41 -11.76 3.86 12.98
C SER A 41 -12.10 2.36 12.92
N GLN A 42 -12.96 2.00 11.96
CA GLN A 42 -13.40 0.62 11.77
C GLN A 42 -13.01 0.20 10.36
N GLY A 43 -12.19 -0.85 10.27
CA GLY A 43 -11.76 -1.44 9.01
C GLY A 43 -12.24 -2.87 8.88
N ARG A 44 -12.38 -3.32 7.64
CA ARG A 44 -12.61 -4.71 7.27
C ARG A 44 -11.73 -5.04 6.07
N LEU A 45 -11.20 -6.25 6.05
CA LEU A 45 -10.45 -6.81 4.92
C LEU A 45 -11.23 -8.00 4.37
N GLU A 46 -11.50 -7.98 3.08
CA GLU A 46 -12.34 -8.98 2.42
C GLU A 46 -11.73 -9.43 1.10
N LEU A 47 -11.65 -10.75 0.90
CA LEU A 47 -11.40 -11.34 -0.40
C LEU A 47 -12.69 -11.29 -1.23
N GLN A 48 -12.64 -10.65 -2.40
CA GLN A 48 -13.79 -10.43 -3.27
C GLN A 48 -13.38 -10.42 -4.73
N GLU A 49 -14.37 -10.45 -5.62
CA GLU A 49 -14.19 -10.10 -7.03
C GLU A 49 -14.80 -8.71 -7.28
N ARG A 50 -14.05 -7.83 -7.94
CA ARG A 50 -14.50 -6.48 -8.33
C ARG A 50 -14.27 -6.30 -9.82
N ASN A 51 -15.35 -6.08 -10.57
CA ASN A 51 -15.31 -5.91 -12.03
C ASN A 51 -14.58 -7.07 -12.73
N GLY A 52 -14.84 -8.32 -12.31
CA GLY A 52 -14.21 -9.53 -12.88
C GLY A 52 -12.77 -9.80 -12.42
N GLN A 53 -12.23 -9.01 -11.49
CA GLN A 53 -10.86 -9.17 -10.98
C GLN A 53 -10.88 -9.62 -9.51
N PRO A 54 -10.27 -10.77 -9.17
CA PRO A 54 -10.02 -11.16 -7.78
C PRO A 54 -9.14 -10.14 -7.05
N CYS A 55 -9.54 -9.77 -5.83
CA CYS A 55 -8.88 -8.72 -5.07
C CYS A 55 -9.14 -8.83 -3.56
N VAL A 56 -8.27 -8.19 -2.79
CA VAL A 56 -8.52 -7.92 -1.37
C VAL A 56 -8.96 -6.46 -1.24
N CYS A 57 -10.09 -6.24 -0.57
CA CYS A 57 -10.65 -4.90 -0.39
C CYS A 57 -10.56 -4.47 1.07
N LEU A 58 -9.95 -3.30 1.28
CA LEU A 58 -10.02 -2.53 2.51
C LEU A 58 -11.29 -1.69 2.47
N GLY A 59 -12.28 -2.12 3.25
CA GLY A 59 -13.50 -1.36 3.52
C GLY A 59 -13.45 -0.75 4.91
N GLY A 60 -14.12 0.39 5.13
CA GLY A 60 -14.21 0.93 6.49
C GLY A 60 -14.70 2.36 6.61
N VAL A 61 -14.59 2.90 7.81
CA VAL A 61 -14.83 4.32 8.12
C VAL A 61 -13.70 4.82 9.00
N ILE A 62 -13.09 5.94 8.59
CA ILE A 62 -12.15 6.69 9.42
C ILE A 62 -12.93 7.66 10.29
N SER A 63 -12.63 7.66 11.58
CA SER A 63 -13.06 8.69 12.53
C SER A 63 -11.83 9.43 13.03
N LEU A 64 -11.92 10.75 13.20
CA LEU A 64 -10.84 11.55 13.80
C LEU A 64 -10.97 11.68 15.32
N ASP A 65 -11.98 11.04 15.92
CA ASP A 65 -12.15 10.95 17.36
C ASP A 65 -10.88 10.38 18.02
N ASN A 66 -10.51 10.92 19.18
CA ASN A 66 -9.32 10.56 19.96
C ASN A 66 -7.98 10.87 19.27
N ASN A 67 -7.91 12.05 18.62
CA ASN A 67 -6.67 12.67 18.11
C ASN A 67 -6.02 11.95 16.92
N GLY A 68 -6.82 11.32 16.07
CA GLY A 68 -6.34 10.69 14.84
C GLY A 68 -7.33 9.68 14.28
N GLY A 69 -7.01 9.13 13.12
CA GLY A 69 -7.87 8.19 12.42
C GLY A 69 -7.10 7.43 11.34
N PHE A 70 -7.02 6.09 11.40
CA PHE A 70 -6.57 5.32 10.25
C PHE A 70 -7.10 3.88 10.19
N VAL A 71 -7.23 3.38 8.95
CA VAL A 71 -7.29 1.95 8.63
C VAL A 71 -6.25 1.63 7.57
N GLN A 72 -5.68 0.45 7.66
CA GLN A 72 -4.56 0.03 6.84
C GLN A 72 -4.70 -1.44 6.48
N ILE A 73 -4.29 -1.79 5.27
CA ILE A 73 -3.90 -3.15 4.91
C ILE A 73 -2.41 -3.18 4.62
N LYS A 74 -1.73 -4.27 4.99
CA LYS A 74 -0.29 -4.46 4.70
C LYS A 74 0.02 -5.89 4.34
N THR A 75 1.08 -6.08 3.57
CA THR A 75 1.68 -7.37 3.29
C THR A 75 3.20 -7.31 3.48
N LEU A 76 3.80 -8.45 3.81
CA LEU A 76 5.26 -8.58 3.95
C LEU A 76 5.89 -8.90 2.60
N LEU A 77 7.14 -8.49 2.41
CA LEU A 77 7.93 -9.03 1.31
C LEU A 77 8.23 -10.51 1.57
N PRO A 78 8.11 -11.38 0.55
CA PRO A 78 8.52 -12.78 0.66
C PRO A 78 10.00 -12.92 1.04
N SER A 79 10.32 -13.97 1.79
CA SER A 79 11.71 -14.26 2.16
C SER A 79 12.58 -14.51 0.93
N GLY A 80 13.82 -14.02 0.96
CA GLY A 80 14.79 -14.19 -0.13
C GLY A 80 14.66 -13.19 -1.29
N VAL A 81 13.61 -12.36 -1.32
CA VAL A 81 13.49 -11.27 -2.31
C VAL A 81 14.42 -10.12 -1.94
N ASN A 82 15.35 -9.76 -2.84
CA ASN A 82 16.18 -8.57 -2.71
C ASN A 82 15.65 -7.43 -3.58
N ALA A 83 14.87 -6.52 -2.98
CA ALA A 83 14.31 -5.37 -3.68
C ALA A 83 15.36 -4.31 -4.10
N GLY A 84 16.60 -4.39 -3.59
CA GLY A 84 17.72 -3.52 -4.01
C GLY A 84 18.15 -3.68 -5.47
N ARG A 85 17.68 -4.72 -6.17
CA ARG A 85 17.90 -4.93 -7.60
C ARG A 85 16.89 -4.23 -8.49
N TYR A 86 15.89 -3.57 -7.89
CA TYR A 86 14.73 -3.00 -8.57
C TYR A 86 14.66 -1.49 -8.40
N ARG A 87 13.91 -0.83 -9.28
CA ARG A 87 13.74 0.63 -9.31
C ARG A 87 12.49 1.08 -8.57
N GLY A 88 11.51 0.20 -8.41
CA GLY A 88 10.26 0.53 -7.74
C GLY A 88 9.33 -0.65 -7.54
N ILE A 89 8.14 -0.33 -7.06
CA ILE A 89 7.02 -1.24 -6.86
C ILE A 89 5.95 -0.94 -7.89
N TYR A 90 5.27 -1.97 -8.39
CA TYR A 90 3.96 -1.78 -9.02
C TYR A 90 2.86 -2.32 -8.11
N ILE A 91 1.69 -1.69 -8.16
CA ILE A 91 0.49 -2.17 -7.45
C ILE A 91 -0.75 -1.89 -8.29
N GLN A 92 -1.58 -2.90 -8.50
CA GLN A 92 -2.84 -2.79 -9.22
C GLN A 92 -3.97 -2.54 -8.22
N MET A 93 -4.64 -1.39 -8.36
CA MET A 93 -5.63 -0.89 -7.40
C MET A 93 -6.87 -0.33 -8.08
N LEU A 94 -7.97 -0.39 -7.34
CA LEU A 94 -9.25 0.28 -7.61
C LEU A 94 -9.71 0.91 -6.29
N GLY A 95 -10.38 2.05 -6.31
CA GLY A 95 -10.95 2.63 -5.09
C GLY A 95 -11.94 3.76 -5.33
N SER A 96 -12.53 4.24 -4.23
CA SER A 96 -13.63 5.22 -4.21
C SER A 96 -13.20 6.68 -4.50
N GLY A 97 -11.99 6.92 -5.01
CA GLY A 97 -11.52 8.27 -5.32
C GLY A 97 -10.94 9.04 -4.13
N HIS A 98 -10.94 8.49 -2.91
CA HIS A 98 -10.21 9.07 -1.79
C HIS A 98 -8.70 8.80 -1.89
N ALA A 99 -7.89 9.74 -1.40
CA ALA A 99 -6.45 9.56 -1.36
C ALA A 99 -6.05 8.54 -0.27
N VAL A 100 -5.02 7.75 -0.55
CA VAL A 100 -4.41 6.82 0.40
C VAL A 100 -2.89 6.96 0.40
N ASP A 101 -2.28 6.74 1.56
CA ASP A 101 -0.84 6.66 1.72
C ASP A 101 -0.36 5.23 1.44
N LEU A 102 0.49 5.07 0.43
CA LEU A 102 1.33 3.89 0.25
C LEU A 102 2.51 4.00 1.21
N ARG A 103 2.70 2.99 2.06
CA ARG A 103 3.75 2.99 3.08
C ARG A 103 4.69 1.81 2.91
N LEU A 104 5.97 2.10 2.84
CA LEU A 104 7.05 1.13 2.90
C LEU A 104 7.67 1.14 4.29
N LYS A 105 7.98 -0.04 4.80
CA LYS A 105 8.85 -0.19 5.99
C LYS A 105 10.11 -0.93 5.63
N THR A 106 11.22 -0.49 6.21
CA THR A 106 12.52 -1.15 6.09
C THR A 106 12.98 -1.69 7.44
N THR A 107 14.03 -2.51 7.44
CA THR A 107 14.67 -3.00 8.67
C THR A 107 15.26 -1.88 9.53
N ALA A 108 15.57 -0.72 8.95
CA ALA A 108 16.12 0.44 9.65
C ALA A 108 15.09 1.21 10.50
N LEU A 109 13.79 0.99 10.30
CA LEU A 109 12.75 1.68 11.06
C LEU A 109 12.52 0.99 12.40
N GLN A 110 12.69 1.74 13.49
CA GLN A 110 12.64 1.22 14.87
C GLN A 110 11.25 1.37 15.52
N HIS A 111 10.40 2.25 14.98
CA HIS A 111 9.10 2.55 15.59
C HIS A 111 7.90 2.30 14.65
N PRO A 112 6.72 1.96 15.20
CA PRO A 112 5.55 1.63 14.39
C PRO A 112 5.00 2.82 13.60
N TRP A 113 5.18 4.07 14.05
CA TRP A 113 4.75 5.28 13.34
C TRP A 113 5.70 5.73 12.22
N GLN A 114 6.87 5.11 12.08
CA GLN A 114 7.83 5.43 11.03
C GLN A 114 7.48 4.71 9.73
N SER A 115 7.68 5.40 8.61
CA SER A 115 7.52 4.83 7.27
C SER A 115 8.23 5.68 6.22
N PHE A 116 8.39 5.12 5.02
CA PHE A 116 8.55 5.91 3.81
C PHE A 116 7.21 5.90 3.09
N ARG A 117 6.69 7.06 2.70
CA ARG A 117 5.33 7.18 2.19
C ARG A 117 5.23 7.92 0.87
N MET A 118 4.17 7.60 0.14
CA MET A 118 3.74 8.32 -1.06
C MET A 118 2.21 8.28 -1.12
N ALA A 119 1.57 9.40 -1.41
CA ALA A 119 0.12 9.48 -1.51
C ALA A 119 -0.34 9.21 -2.94
N ILE A 120 -1.31 8.31 -3.13
CA ILE A 120 -1.97 8.06 -4.42
C ILE A 120 -3.48 8.22 -4.27
N GLN A 121 -4.20 8.36 -5.39
CA GLN A 121 -5.65 8.48 -5.39
C GLN A 121 -6.27 7.46 -6.37
N PRO A 122 -6.52 6.21 -5.91
CA PRO A 122 -7.16 5.17 -6.70
C PRO A 122 -8.53 5.61 -7.22
N ARG A 123 -8.85 5.25 -8.46
CA ARG A 123 -10.12 5.55 -9.12
C ARG A 123 -11.02 4.31 -9.16
N GLU A 124 -12.27 4.50 -9.58
CA GLU A 124 -13.27 3.41 -9.69
C GLU A 124 -12.98 2.40 -10.81
N GLN A 125 -11.85 2.54 -11.48
CA GLN A 125 -11.35 1.63 -12.50
C GLN A 125 -10.01 1.05 -12.07
N TRP A 126 -9.74 -0.20 -12.49
CA TRP A 126 -8.47 -0.85 -12.23
C TRP A 126 -7.32 -0.09 -12.87
N GLN A 127 -6.33 0.26 -12.06
CA GLN A 127 -5.14 0.99 -12.47
C GLN A 127 -3.90 0.34 -11.88
N THR A 128 -2.88 0.16 -12.70
CA THR A 128 -1.55 -0.22 -12.21
C THR A 128 -0.76 1.04 -11.94
N TRP A 129 -0.40 1.24 -10.68
CA TRP A 129 0.45 2.33 -10.24
C TRP A 129 1.90 1.88 -10.26
N TRP A 130 2.75 2.61 -10.98
CA TRP A 130 4.18 2.35 -11.04
C TRP A 130 4.88 3.35 -10.13
N LEU A 131 5.49 2.85 -9.06
CA LEU A 131 5.89 3.65 -7.91
C LEU A 131 7.42 3.59 -7.77
N PRO A 132 8.17 4.54 -8.34
CA PRO A 132 9.62 4.60 -8.18
C PRO A 132 10.00 4.71 -6.71
N PHE A 133 11.05 4.00 -6.31
CA PHE A 133 11.59 4.11 -4.95
C PHE A 133 12.08 5.52 -4.61
N SER A 134 12.50 6.30 -5.61
CA SER A 134 12.90 7.70 -5.47
C SER A 134 11.79 8.63 -4.99
N ASP A 135 10.53 8.25 -5.18
CA ASP A 135 9.38 9.14 -4.94
C ASP A 135 8.81 8.96 -3.52
N PHE A 136 9.25 7.91 -2.82
CA PHE A 136 8.89 7.68 -1.43
C PHE A 136 9.65 8.62 -0.48
N GLN A 137 8.90 9.38 0.31
CA GLN A 137 9.47 10.35 1.24
C GLN A 137 9.54 9.78 2.66
N PRO A 138 10.62 10.04 3.41
CA PRO A 138 10.70 9.64 4.82
C PRO A 138 9.60 10.35 5.63
N HIS A 139 8.98 9.61 6.54
CA HIS A 139 7.96 10.12 7.44
C HIS A 139 8.28 9.77 8.89
N ARG A 140 8.47 10.82 9.72
CA ARG A 140 8.81 10.72 11.15
C ARG A 140 10.10 9.93 11.43
N THR A 141 11.04 9.97 10.50
CA THR A 141 12.32 9.28 10.57
C THR A 141 13.39 10.05 9.82
N ASP A 142 14.64 9.96 10.28
CA ASP A 142 15.83 10.47 9.58
C ASP A 142 16.53 9.37 8.75
N ALA A 143 16.00 8.15 8.78
CA ALA A 143 16.54 7.04 8.00
C ALA A 143 16.44 7.34 6.49
N ARG A 144 17.47 6.95 5.74
CA ARG A 144 17.42 6.95 4.27
C ARG A 144 16.73 5.68 3.78
N PHE A 145 15.96 5.80 2.70
CA PHE A 145 15.33 4.63 2.10
C PHE A 145 16.40 3.75 1.45
N ASP A 146 16.44 2.48 1.85
CA ASP A 146 17.27 1.44 1.24
C ASP A 146 16.34 0.30 0.79
N PRO A 147 16.14 0.10 -0.53
CA PRO A 147 15.26 -0.95 -1.03
C PRO A 147 15.74 -2.35 -0.67
N ALA A 148 17.04 -2.58 -0.45
CA ALA A 148 17.55 -3.88 -0.02
C ALA A 148 17.06 -4.28 1.39
N GLN A 149 16.61 -3.30 2.18
CA GLN A 149 16.07 -3.48 3.52
C GLN A 149 14.54 -3.49 3.56
N LEU A 150 13.86 -3.45 2.41
CA LEU A 150 12.40 -3.41 2.32
C LEU A 150 11.76 -4.65 2.99
N ARG A 151 10.81 -4.42 3.89
CA ARG A 151 10.11 -5.46 4.67
C ARG A 151 8.63 -5.59 4.33
N SER A 152 7.95 -4.48 4.07
CA SER A 152 6.50 -4.50 3.89
C SER A 152 6.01 -3.35 3.04
N LEU A 153 4.91 -3.60 2.35
CA LEU A 153 4.08 -2.64 1.64
C LEU A 153 2.74 -2.50 2.37
N GLY A 154 2.27 -1.28 2.55
CA GLY A 154 0.96 -1.01 3.13
C GLY A 154 0.19 0.04 2.34
N VAL A 155 -1.13 -0.07 2.36
CA VAL A 155 -2.09 0.92 1.87
C VAL A 155 -2.83 1.47 3.08
N VAL A 156 -2.80 2.79 3.28
CA VAL A 156 -3.32 3.42 4.49
C VAL A 156 -4.28 4.54 4.14
N ALA A 157 -5.51 4.42 4.61
CA ALA A 157 -6.48 5.51 4.66
C ALA A 157 -6.29 6.27 5.98
N ILE A 158 -5.94 7.55 5.92
CA ILE A 158 -5.57 8.37 7.09
C ILE A 158 -5.78 9.86 6.79
N GLY A 159 -6.02 10.65 7.83
CA GLY A 159 -5.87 12.12 7.80
C GLY A 159 -7.16 12.90 7.63
N GLU A 160 -8.24 12.22 7.22
CA GLU A 160 -9.59 12.79 7.14
C GLU A 160 -10.65 11.74 7.45
N GLU A 161 -11.83 12.18 7.89
CA GLU A 161 -12.98 11.31 8.03
C GLU A 161 -13.49 10.93 6.65
N MET A 162 -13.58 9.62 6.38
CA MET A 162 -14.02 9.10 5.09
C MET A 162 -14.53 7.68 5.21
N ARG A 163 -15.36 7.29 4.25
CA ARG A 163 -15.66 5.88 3.99
C ARG A 163 -14.60 5.33 3.04
N VAL A 164 -13.89 4.32 3.50
CA VAL A 164 -12.81 3.68 2.75
C VAL A 164 -13.38 2.53 1.95
N ASP A 165 -13.05 2.49 0.66
CA ASP A 165 -13.24 1.34 -0.22
C ASP A 165 -12.11 1.33 -1.25
N VAL A 166 -11.09 0.52 -0.98
CA VAL A 166 -9.90 0.40 -1.83
C VAL A 166 -9.52 -1.07 -1.95
N CYS A 167 -9.34 -1.55 -3.17
CA CYS A 167 -9.01 -2.92 -3.47
C CYS A 167 -7.63 -3.04 -4.13
N VAL A 168 -6.93 -4.14 -3.83
CA VAL A 168 -5.63 -4.50 -4.41
C VAL A 168 -5.77 -5.86 -5.09
N ALA A 169 -5.35 -5.96 -6.35
CA ALA A 169 -5.41 -7.19 -7.14
C ALA A 169 -4.04 -7.86 -7.32
N ALA A 170 -2.99 -7.06 -7.52
CA ALA A 170 -1.63 -7.56 -7.74
C ALA A 170 -0.59 -6.53 -7.29
N TRP A 171 0.59 -7.01 -6.91
CA TRP A 171 1.72 -6.16 -6.55
C TRP A 171 3.05 -6.85 -6.86
N GLY A 172 4.07 -6.06 -7.12
CA GLY A 172 5.41 -6.58 -7.40
C GLY A 172 6.47 -5.51 -7.50
N LEU A 173 7.63 -5.90 -8.01
CA LEU A 173 8.79 -5.04 -8.23
C LEU A 173 9.04 -4.88 -9.73
N TYR A 174 9.69 -3.79 -10.13
CA TYR A 174 10.08 -3.56 -11.52
C TYR A 174 11.48 -2.95 -11.65
N ARG A 175 12.15 -3.18 -12.79
CA ARG A 175 13.43 -2.54 -13.14
C ARG A 175 13.58 -2.25 -14.61
#